data_AF-A0A285T8V9-F1
#
_entry.id   AF-A0A285T8V9-F1
#
_cell.length_a   1.000
_cell.length_b   1.000
_cell.length_c   1.000
_cell.angle_alpha   90.00
_cell.angle_beta   90.00
_cell.angle_gamma   90.00
#
_symmetry.space_group_name_H-M   'P 1'
#
loop_
_entity.id
_entity.type
_entity.pdbx_description
1 polymer ?
#
loop_
_entity_poly.entity_id
_entity_poly.type
_entity_poly.pdbx_seq_one_letter_code
_entity_poly.pdbx_strand_id
1 'polypeptide(L)' 'MILKIYRIIHILWTGVFALFVSIPILEHGSLEIEYYVDIFFIALWLIGVIFLFIKRLGKYGYILTIMPLLYAVILYLI' A
#
# COMPACT_ATOMS: atom_id res chain seq x y z
N MET A 1 -10.93 8.44 20.55
CA MET A 1 -10.04 7.25 20.56
C MET A 1 -10.32 6.29 19.41
N ILE A 2 -11.58 5.94 19.15
CA ILE A 2 -12.00 4.99 18.09
C ILE A 2 -11.41 5.29 16.69
N LEU A 3 -11.47 6.55 16.24
CA LEU A 3 -10.92 6.97 14.94
C LEU A 3 -9.39 6.83 14.81
N LYS A 4 -8.67 6.70 15.93
CA LYS A 4 -7.22 6.45 15.92
C LYS A 4 -6.93 4.96 15.79
N ILE A 5 -7.65 4.13 16.54
CA ILE A 5 -7.50 2.65 16.49
C ILE A 5 -7.88 2.12 15.11
N TYR A 6 -9.00 2.59 14.53
CA TYR A 6 -9.39 2.20 13.17
C TYR A 6 -8.31 2.51 12.13
N ARG A 7 -7.68 3.70 12.21
CA ARG A 7 -6.58 4.07 11.31
C ARG A 7 -5.37 3.16 11.45
N ILE A 8 -5.01 2.81 12.69
CA ILE A 8 -3.88 1.92 12.96
C ILE A 8 -4.17 0.53 12.40
N ILE A 9 -5.33 -0.04 12.70
CA ILE A 9 -5.75 -1.34 12.15
C ILE A 9 -5.73 -1.27 10.61
N HIS A 10 -6.27 -0.20 10.03
CA HIS A 10 -6.27 0.03 8.57
C HIS A 10 -4.86 0.00 7.96
N ILE A 11 -3.93 0.74 8.55
CA ILE A 11 -2.53 0.80 8.11
C ILE A 11 -1.87 -0.57 8.26
N LEU A 12 -2.09 -1.27 9.37
CA LEU A 12 -1.48 -2.58 9.60
C LEU A 12 -1.91 -3.60 8.56
N TRP A 13 -3.22 -3.74 8.31
CA TRP A 13 -3.69 -4.74 7.36
C TRP A 13 -3.32 -4.35 5.91
N THR A 14 -3.44 -3.07 5.52
CA THR A 14 -3.02 -2.63 4.18
C THR A 14 -1.50 -2.71 3.97
N GLY A 15 -0.72 -2.52 5.03
CA GLY A 15 0.73 -2.67 5.00
C GLY A 15 1.18 -4.10 4.74
N VAL A 16 0.45 -5.10 5.24
CA VAL A 16 0.71 -6.52 4.89
C VAL A 16 0.58 -6.74 3.39
N PHE A 17 -0.44 -6.17 2.74
CA PHE A 17 -0.61 -6.27 1.29
C PHE A 17 0.45 -5.51 0.51
N ALA A 18 0.84 -4.32 0.97
CA ALA A 18 1.97 -3.59 0.37
C ALA A 18 3.29 -4.39 0.47
N LEU A 19 3.49 -5.15 1.56
CA LEU A 19 4.63 -6.06 1.69
C LEU A 19 4.56 -7.23 0.71
N PHE A 20 3.39 -7.84 0.50
CA PHE A 20 3.24 -8.90 -0.51
C PHE A 20 3.61 -8.42 -1.91
N VAL A 21 3.19 -7.21 -2.29
CA VAL A 21 3.60 -6.57 -3.55
C VAL A 21 5.12 -6.35 -3.62
N SER A 22 5.81 -6.24 -2.49
CA SER A 22 7.26 -6.06 -2.45
C SER A 22 8.09 -7.35 -2.54
N ILE A 23 7.49 -8.52 -2.38
CA ILE A 23 8.22 -9.81 -2.38
C ILE A 23 8.90 -10.10 -3.72
N PRO A 24 8.25 -9.92 -4.89
CA PRO A 24 8.91 -10.16 -6.18
C PRO A 24 10.20 -9.35 -6.36
N ILE A 25 10.22 -8.11 -5.85
CA ILE A 25 11.39 -7.22 -5.84
C ILE A 25 12.57 -7.84 -5.07
N LEU A 26 12.29 -8.50 -3.94
CA LEU A 26 13.33 -9.05 -3.06
C LEU A 26 13.94 -10.35 -3.61
N GLU A 27 13.18 -11.12 -4.40
CA GLU A 27 13.62 -12.44 -4.88
C GLU A 27 14.50 -12.38 -6.13
N HIS A 28 14.26 -11.42 -7.03
CA HIS A 28 14.84 -11.46 -8.37
C HIS A 28 16.02 -10.50 -8.60
N GLY A 29 16.23 -9.50 -7.74
CA GLY A 29 17.45 -8.67 -7.71
C GLY A 29 17.77 -7.84 -8.97
N SER A 30 16.92 -7.86 -10.01
CA SER A 30 17.05 -7.04 -11.23
C SER A 30 16.10 -5.83 -11.19
N LEU A 31 16.33 -4.81 -12.03
CA LEU A 31 15.46 -3.63 -12.21
C LEU A 31 14.76 -3.69 -13.58
N GLU A 32 13.94 -4.71 -13.77
CA GLU A 32 12.98 -4.82 -14.88
C GLU A 32 11.79 -3.86 -14.70
N ILE A 33 11.05 -3.64 -15.79
CA ILE A 33 9.91 -2.69 -15.83
C ILE A 33 8.85 -3.05 -14.77
N GLU A 34 8.70 -4.33 -14.45
CA GLU A 34 7.75 -4.85 -13.48
C GLU A 34 7.99 -4.31 -12.06
N TYR A 35 9.25 -4.15 -11.62
CA TYR A 35 9.54 -3.61 -10.28
C TYR A 35 9.24 -2.12 -10.13
N TYR A 36 9.27 -1.34 -11.22
CA TYR A 36 8.87 0.06 -11.15
C TYR A 36 7.39 0.19 -10.77
N VAL A 37 6.57 -0.77 -11.21
CA VAL A 37 5.14 -0.84 -10.85
C VAL A 37 5.01 -1.20 -9.37
N ASP A 38 5.75 -2.19 -8.89
CA ASP A 38 5.70 -2.61 -7.48
C ASP A 38 6.16 -1.49 -6.52
N ILE A 39 7.29 -0.84 -6.85
CA ILE A 39 7.80 0.32 -6.09
C ILE A 39 6.78 1.47 -6.10
N PHE A 40 6.12 1.71 -7.21
CA PHE A 40 5.09 2.74 -7.32
C PHE A 40 3.91 2.47 -6.36
N PHE A 41 3.45 1.23 -6.25
CA PHE A 41 2.38 0.87 -5.31
C PHE A 41 2.81 0.97 -3.84
N ILE A 42 4.05 0.63 -3.51
CA ILE A 42 4.62 0.82 -2.17
C ILE A 42 4.71 2.32 -1.84
N ALA A 43 5.17 3.14 -2.78
CA ALA A 43 5.25 4.59 -2.61
C ALA A 43 3.85 5.22 -2.42
N LEU A 44 2.86 4.78 -3.21
CA LEU A 44 1.45 5.15 -3.04
C LEU A 44 0.94 4.83 -1.63
N TRP A 45 1.26 3.64 -1.12
CA TRP A 45 0.89 3.25 0.23
C TRP A 45 1.50 4.17 1.28
N LEU A 46 2.81 4.44 1.19
CA LEU A 46 3.51 5.35 2.12
C LEU A 46 2.91 6.76 2.11
N ILE A 47 2.62 7.32 0.93
CA ILE A 47 1.94 8.61 0.79
C ILE A 47 0.55 8.54 1.42
N GLY A 48 -0.18 7.44 1.20
CA GLY A 48 -1.48 7.20 1.80
C GLY A 48 -1.44 7.20 3.33
N VAL A 49 -0.45 6.51 3.92
CA VAL A 49 -0.23 6.49 5.38
C VAL A 49 -0.02 7.90 5.91
N ILE A 50 0.81 8.72 5.26
CA ILE A 50 1.03 10.12 5.65
C ILE A 50 -0.29 10.90 5.58
N PHE A 51 -1.07 10.73 4.51
CA PHE A 51 -2.33 11.43 4.31
C PHE A 51 -3.39 11.08 5.36
N LEU A 52 -3.37 9.87 5.93
CA LEU A 52 -4.26 9.46 7.02
C LEU A 52 -4.09 10.28 8.30
N PHE A 53 -2.93 10.93 8.50
CA PHE A 53 -2.67 11.80 9.64
C PHE A 53 -3.01 13.27 9.36
N ILE A 54 -3.26 13.64 8.10
CA ILE A 54 -3.63 15.00 7.69
C ILE A 54 -5.17 15.11 7.64
N LYS A 55 -5.78 15.94 8.50
CA LYS A 55 -7.25 16.07 8.65
C LYS A 55 -8.00 16.23 7.32
N ARG A 56 -7.48 17.04 6.39
CA ARG A 56 -8.12 17.31 5.09
C ARG A 56 -7.91 16.21 4.06
N LEU A 57 -6.87 15.39 4.22
CA LEU A 57 -6.47 14.37 3.24
C LEU A 57 -6.82 12.95 3.65
N GLY A 58 -7.39 12.74 4.83
CA GLY A 58 -7.66 11.40 5.36
C GLY A 58 -8.46 10.50 4.39
N LYS A 59 -9.46 11.04 3.69
CA LYS A 59 -10.22 10.28 2.67
C LYS A 59 -9.32 9.76 1.55
N TYR A 60 -8.41 10.60 1.04
CA TYR A 60 -7.43 10.19 0.03
C TYR A 60 -6.43 9.20 0.61
N GLY A 61 -6.01 9.37 1.87
CA GLY A 61 -5.14 8.41 2.55
C GLY A 61 -5.71 6.99 2.59
N TYR A 62 -7.00 6.83 2.87
CA TYR A 62 -7.65 5.51 2.82
C TYR A 62 -7.69 4.90 1.42
N ILE A 63 -7.92 5.72 0.39
CA ILE A 63 -7.95 5.27 -1.01
C ILE A 63 -6.55 4.80 -1.44
N LEU A 64 -5.52 5.61 -1.16
CA LEU A 64 -4.14 5.34 -1.54
C LEU A 64 -3.59 4.08 -0.85
N THR A 65 -3.89 3.90 0.44
CA THR A 65 -3.44 2.71 1.19
C THR A 65 -4.10 1.41 0.73
N ILE A 66 -5.25 1.45 0.04
CA ILE A 66 -5.92 0.27 -0.53
C ILE A 66 -5.35 -0.11 -1.91
N MET A 67 -4.67 0.79 -2.62
CA MET A 67 -4.17 0.51 -3.97
C MET A 67 -3.27 -0.73 -4.08
N PRO A 68 -2.32 -0.98 -3.15
CA PRO A 68 -1.50 -2.20 -3.20
C PRO A 68 -2.32 -3.48 -3.06
N LEU A 69 -3.40 -3.45 -2.26
CA LEU A 69 -4.31 -4.59 -2.15
C LEU A 69 -4.97 -4.88 -3.50
N LEU A 70 -5.51 -3.86 -4.16
CA LEU A 70 -6.18 -4.04 -5.45
C LEU A 70 -5.20 -4.60 -6.50
N TYR A 71 -3.96 -4.08 -6.49
CA TYR A 71 -2.92 -4.59 -7.36
C TYR A 71 -2.55 -6.04 -7.06
N ALA A 72 -2.36 -6.41 -5.78
CA ALA A 72 -2.10 -7.79 -5.38
C ALA A 72 -3.25 -8.73 -5.77
N VAL A 73 -4.51 -8.30 -5.63
CA VAL A 73 -5.67 -9.11 -6.07
C VAL A 73 -5.63 -9.33 -7.59
N ILE A 74 -5.24 -8.33 -8.38
CA ILE A 74 -5.11 -8.49 -9.83
C ILE A 74 -3.96 -9.46 -10.16
N LEU A 75 -2.82 -9.36 -9.49
CA LEU A 75 -1.65 -10.21 -9.77
C LEU A 75 -1.83 -11.68 -9.39
N TYR A 76 -2.49 -11.97 -8.25
CA TYR A 76 -2.51 -13.31 -7.67
C TYR A 76 -3.83 -14.06 -7.84
N LEU A 77 -4.93 -13.37 -8.19
CA LEU A 77 -6.27 -13.94 -8.18
C LEU A 77 -6.95 -13.97 -9.55
N ILE A 78 -6.50 -13.16 -10.52
CA ILE A 78 -7.00 -13.13 -11.90
C ILE A 78 -6.00 -13.86 -12.79
#